data_AF-A0A8T8S9C9-F1
#
_entry.id   AF-A0A8T8S9C9-F1
#
_cell.length_a   1.000
_cell.length_b   1.000
_cell.length_c   1.000
_cell.angle_alpha   90.00
_cell.angle_beta   90.00
_cell.angle_gamma   90.00
#
_symmetry.space_group_name_H-M   'P 1'
#
loop_
_entity.id
_entity.type
_entity.pdbx_description
1 polymer ?
#
loop_
_entity_poly.entity_id
_entity_poly.type
_entity_poly.pdbx_seq_one_letter_code
_entity_poly.pdbx_strand_id
1 'polypeptide(L)' 'MPNQIDSANLLERAQQLVDLAIKAGADKADAVVVRSRSKGVSVRLGKVESTEASE' A
#
# COMPACT_ATOMS: atom_id res chain seq x y z
N MET A 1 14.58 -12.29 -9.51
CA MET A 1 13.13 -12.28 -9.79
C MET A 1 12.56 -10.96 -9.28
N PRO A 2 12.01 -10.08 -10.12
CA PRO A 2 11.30 -8.91 -9.59
C PRO A 2 10.09 -9.43 -8.80
N ASN A 3 10.03 -9.09 -7.50
CA ASN A 3 8.87 -9.40 -6.66
C ASN A 3 7.75 -8.43 -7.07
N GLN A 4 7.08 -8.73 -8.18
CA GLN A 4 6.02 -7.88 -8.73
C GLN A 4 4.94 -7.69 -7.66
N ILE A 5 4.61 -6.43 -7.37
CA ILE A 5 3.56 -6.13 -6.39
C ILE A 5 2.24 -6.37 -7.10
N ASP A 6 1.51 -7.41 -6.69
CA ASP A 6 0.11 -7.51 -7.07
C ASP A 6 -0.68 -6.45 -6.30
N SER A 7 -1.21 -5.50 -7.07
CA SER A 7 -2.03 -4.38 -6.59
C SER A 7 -3.41 -4.40 -7.23
N ALA A 8 -3.78 -5.48 -7.95
CA ALA A 8 -5.03 -5.55 -8.70
C ALA A 8 -6.26 -5.36 -7.78
N ASN A 9 -6.22 -5.94 -6.58
CA ASN A 9 -7.31 -5.84 -5.62
C ASN A 9 -7.45 -4.43 -4.98
N LEU A 10 -6.42 -3.57 -5.05
CA LEU A 10 -6.51 -2.22 -4.50
C LEU A 10 -7.50 -1.36 -5.30
N LEU A 11 -7.46 -1.43 -6.63
CA LEU A 11 -8.41 -0.70 -7.48
C LEU A 11 -9.85 -1.14 -7.21
N GLU A 12 -10.10 -2.44 -7.09
CA GLU A 12 -11.41 -2.97 -6.72
C GLU A 12 -11.86 -2.43 -5.36
N ARG A 13 -10.94 -2.37 -4.38
CA ARG A 13 -11.25 -1.83 -3.06
C ARG A 13 -11.57 -0.35 -3.09
N ALA A 14 -10.84 0.45 -3.86
CA ALA A 14 -11.14 1.86 -4.05
C ALA A 14 -12.53 2.06 -4.67
N GLN A 15 -12.87 1.27 -5.70
CA GLN A 15 -14.19 1.31 -6.32
C GLN A 15 -15.31 0.96 -5.32
N GLN A 16 -15.13 -0.10 -4.52
CA GLN A 16 -16.10 -0.48 -3.49
C GLN A 16 -16.34 0.65 -2.48
N LEU A 17 -15.30 1.39 -2.09
CA LEU A 17 -15.44 2.51 -1.14
C LEU A 17 -16.25 3.66 -1.75
N VAL A 18 -16.00 4.00 -3.00
CA VAL A 18 -16.79 5.01 -3.74
C VAL A 18 -18.25 4.56 -3.83
N ASP A 19 -18.50 3.33 -4.25
CA ASP A 19 -19.86 2.79 -4.40
C ASP A 19 -20.64 2.82 -3.08
N LEU A 20 -20.00 2.48 -1.97
CA LEU A 20 -20.61 2.53 -0.65
C LEU A 20 -20.89 3.98 -0.21
N ALA A 21 -19.98 4.91 -0.48
CA ALA A 21 -20.18 6.32 -0.16
C ALA A 21 -21.37 6.91 -0.93
N ILE A 22 -21.48 6.62 -2.22
CA ILE A 22 -22.63 7.06 -3.04
C ILE A 22 -23.94 6.41 -2.53
N LYS A 23 -23.93 5.11 -2.22
CA LYS A 23 -25.10 4.42 -1.64
C LYS A 23 -25.53 4.97 -0.27
N ALA A 24 -24.60 5.51 0.50
CA ALA A 24 -24.87 6.17 1.77
C ALA A 24 -25.42 7.60 1.60
N GLY A 25 -25.55 8.09 0.37
CA GLY A 25 -26.11 9.41 0.06
C GLY A 25 -25.06 10.50 -0.18
N ALA A 26 -23.79 10.15 -0.41
CA ALA A 26 -22.81 11.13 -0.86
C ALA A 26 -23.11 11.54 -2.31
N ASP A 27 -23.14 12.85 -2.58
CA ASP A 27 -23.31 13.37 -3.94
C ASP A 27 -22.08 13.10 -4.83
N LYS A 28 -20.88 13.02 -4.22
CA LYS A 28 -19.59 12.72 -4.85
C LYS A 28 -18.66 12.03 -3.86
N ALA A 29 -17.79 11.15 -4.35
CA ALA A 29 -16.77 10.49 -3.55
C ALA A 29 -15.55 10.11 -4.40
N ASP A 30 -14.36 10.24 -3.80
CA ASP A 30 -13.08 9.80 -4.35
C ASP A 30 -12.39 8.87 -3.35
N ALA A 31 -11.70 7.84 -3.85
CA ALA A 31 -10.94 6.91 -3.01
C ALA A 31 -9.53 6.70 -3.57
N VAL A 32 -8.53 6.85 -2.70
CA VAL A 32 -7.13 6.59 -3.00
C VAL A 32 -6.63 5.47 -2.11
N VAL A 33 -5.98 4.49 -2.72
CA VAL A 33 -5.42 3.31 -2.06
C VAL A 33 -3.93 3.25 -2.35
N VAL A 34 -3.13 3.04 -1.31
CA VAL A 34 -1.67 2.95 -1.42
C VAL A 34 -1.22 1.72 -0.64
N ARG A 35 -0.28 0.98 -1.23
CA ARG A 35 0.48 -0.06 -0.53
C ARG A 35 1.95 0.30 -0.62
N SER A 36 2.64 0.24 0.51
CA SER A 36 4.07 0.42 0.58
C SER A 36 4.70 -0.87 1.08
N ARG A 37 5.88 -1.20 0.57
CA ARG A 37 6.75 -2.19 1.19
C ARG A 37 8.14 -1.57 1.26
N SER A 38 8.82 -1.73 2.38
CA SER A 38 10.19 -1.27 2.54
C SER A 38 11.05 -2.38 3.14
N LYS A 39 12.33 -2.37 2.77
CA LYS A 39 13.38 -3.15 3.42
C LYS A 39 14.54 -2.21 3.67
N GLY A 40 14.98 -2.12 4.91
CA GLY A 40 16.09 -1.27 5.34
C GLY A 40 17.22 -2.12 5.90
N VAL A 41 18.46 -1.68 5.67
CA VAL A 41 19.65 -2.28 6.25
C VAL A 41 20.51 -1.17 6.83
N SER A 42 20.83 -1.26 8.13
CA SER A 42 21.75 -0.37 8.81
C SER A 42 23.13 -1.03 8.90
N VAL A 43 24.18 -0.29 8.54
CA VAL A 43 25.57 -0.75 8.55
C VAL A 43 26.45 0.24 9.31
N ARG A 44 27.25 -0.25 10.25
CA ARG A 44 28.25 0.54 10.99
C ARG A 44 29.59 -0.18 10.96
N LEU A 45 30.66 0.56 10.68
CA LEU A 45 32.02 0.01 10.55
C LEU A 45 32.12 -1.17 9.57
N GLY A 46 31.33 -1.17 8.49
CA GLY A 46 31.32 -2.24 7.49
C GLY A 46 30.63 -3.53 7.94
N LYS A 47 29.95 -3.53 9.10
CA LYS A 47 29.14 -4.65 9.60
C LYS A 47 27.67 -4.26 9.64
N VAL A 48 26.80 -5.18 9.23
CA VAL A 48 25.34 -5.00 9.34
C VAL A 48 24.97 -5.03 10.81
N GLU A 49 24.18 -4.05 11.23
CA GLU A 49 23.71 -3.93 12.62
C GLU A 49 22.21 -4.18 12.75
N SER A 50 21.44 -3.81 11.74
CA SER A 50 19.99 -4.01 11.74
C SER A 50 19.50 -4.25 10.33
N THR A 51 18.47 -5.08 10.23
CA THR A 51 17.65 -5.23 9.04
C THR A 51 16.21 -5.06 9.44
N GLU A 52 15.50 -4.17 8.77
CA GLU A 52 14.10 -3.91 8.99
C GLU A 52 13.29 -4.20 7.73
N ALA A 53 12.03 -4.56 7.92
CA ALA A 53 11.05 -4.70 6.86
C ALA A 53 9.73 -4.09 7.32
N SER A 54 9.03 -3.42 6.41
CA SER A 54 7.70 -2.87 6.65
C SER A 54 6.80 -3.15 5.46
N GLU A 55 5.53 -3.39 5.71
CA GLU A 55 4.47 -3.67 4.73
C GLU A 55 3.12 -3.17 5.22
#